data_AF-A0A662VI82-F1
#
_entry.id   AF-A0A662VI82-F1
#
_cell.length_a   1.000
_cell.length_b   1.000
_cell.length_c   1.000
_cell.angle_alpha   90.00
_cell.angle_beta   90.00
_cell.angle_gamma   90.00
#
_symmetry.space_group_name_H-M   'P 1'
#
loop_
_entity.id
_entity.type
_entity.pdbx_description
1 polymer ?
#
loop_
_entity_poly.entity_id
_entity_poly.type
_entity_poly.pdbx_seq_one_letter_code
_entity_poly.pdbx_strand_id
1 'polypeptide(L)'
;MSEEYKKLKKAVERVEFLLSKYPACRNSDIYLVLVYWYVYHPEFRKYLKKFIPYDVAKKLTPPETIRRARQYIQNTLGRYPPTNTEVVKRRRKKEQEYREIFSQKAL
;
A
#
# COMPACT_ATOMS: atom_id res chain seq x y z
N MET A 1 -2.56 -19.65 -10.33
CA MET A 1 -2.97 -18.65 -9.31
C MET A 1 -4.09 -19.31 -8.52
N SER A 2 -3.93 -19.62 -7.22
CA SER A 2 -5.04 -20.26 -6.48
C SER A 2 -6.22 -19.31 -6.37
N GLU A 3 -7.45 -19.80 -6.52
CA GLU A 3 -8.69 -19.00 -6.57
C GLU A 3 -8.99 -18.25 -5.24
N GLU A 4 -8.29 -18.61 -4.17
CA GLU A 4 -8.54 -18.17 -2.79
C GLU A 4 -8.37 -16.67 -2.57
N TYR A 5 -7.47 -16.00 -3.32
CA TYR A 5 -7.27 -14.55 -3.16
C TYR A 5 -8.55 -13.76 -3.48
N LYS A 6 -9.43 -14.28 -4.35
CA LYS A 6 -10.70 -13.63 -4.71
C LYS A 6 -11.71 -13.63 -3.56
N LYS A 7 -11.57 -14.55 -2.60
CA LYS A 7 -12.48 -14.69 -1.44
C LYS A 7 -12.13 -13.74 -0.29
N LEU A 8 -10.95 -13.12 -0.30
CA LEU A 8 -10.53 -12.17 0.73
C LEU A 8 -11.47 -10.97 0.75
N LYS A 9 -11.99 -10.63 1.93
CA LYS A 9 -12.96 -9.53 2.10
C LYS A 9 -12.29 -8.30 2.69
N LYS A 10 -11.30 -8.46 3.57
CA LYS A 10 -10.68 -7.33 4.25
C LYS A 10 -9.54 -6.75 3.42
N ALA A 11 -9.42 -5.43 3.42
CA ALA A 11 -8.33 -4.73 2.73
C ALA A 11 -6.96 -5.17 3.25
N VAL A 12 -6.83 -5.46 4.55
CA VAL A 12 -5.58 -5.95 5.17
C VAL A 12 -5.15 -7.28 4.57
N GLU A 13 -6.05 -8.26 4.50
CA GLU A 13 -5.74 -9.59 3.94
C GLU A 13 -5.33 -9.50 2.46
N ARG A 14 -6.07 -8.68 1.69
CA ARG A 14 -5.78 -8.43 0.27
C ARG A 14 -4.42 -7.78 0.08
N VAL A 15 -4.10 -6.77 0.88
CA VAL A 15 -2.80 -6.11 0.83
C VAL A 15 -1.69 -7.07 1.24
N GLU A 16 -1.88 -7.87 2.30
CA GLU A 16 -0.90 -8.86 2.74
C GLU A 16 -0.56 -9.86 1.64
N PHE A 17 -1.59 -10.37 0.93
CA PHE A 17 -1.40 -11.23 -0.24
C PHE A 17 -0.59 -10.54 -1.35
N LEU A 18 -0.87 -9.26 -1.65
CA LEU A 18 -0.11 -8.54 -2.66
C LEU A 18 1.34 -8.28 -2.24
N LEU A 19 1.61 -8.00 -0.97
CA LEU A 19 2.96 -7.79 -0.46
C LEU A 19 3.78 -9.09 -0.47
N SER A 20 3.14 -10.24 -0.24
CA SER A 20 3.81 -11.55 -0.33
C SER A 20 4.15 -11.90 -1.77
N LYS A 21 3.25 -11.62 -2.72
CA LYS A 21 3.40 -12.01 -4.13
C LYS A 21 4.21 -11.03 -4.97
N TYR A 22 4.11 -9.73 -4.71
CA TYR A 22 4.75 -8.66 -5.49
C TYR A 22 5.68 -7.82 -4.60
N PRO A 23 6.99 -8.14 -4.50
CA PRO A 23 7.92 -7.42 -3.64
C PRO A 23 8.01 -5.91 -3.94
N ALA A 24 7.81 -5.49 -5.19
CA ALA A 24 7.79 -4.08 -5.57
C ALA A 24 6.69 -3.27 -4.84
N CYS A 25 5.56 -3.91 -4.48
CA CYS A 25 4.48 -3.28 -3.71
C CYS A 25 4.91 -2.89 -2.29
N ARG A 26 5.97 -3.50 -1.74
CA ARG A 26 6.52 -3.16 -0.41
C ARG A 26 7.19 -1.79 -0.40
N ASN A 27 7.64 -1.33 -1.58
CA ASN A 27 8.46 -0.12 -1.73
C ASN A 27 7.67 1.09 -2.24
N SER A 28 6.53 0.89 -2.92
CA SER A 28 5.76 1.97 -3.55
C SER A 28 4.27 1.87 -3.25
N ASP A 29 3.73 2.94 -2.64
CA ASP A 29 2.27 3.08 -2.40
C ASP A 29 1.49 3.13 -3.71
N ILE A 30 1.98 3.92 -4.67
CA ILE A 30 1.32 4.10 -5.97
C ILE A 30 1.23 2.75 -6.69
N TYR A 31 2.33 2.00 -6.72
CA TYR A 31 2.34 0.70 -7.39
C TYR A 31 1.42 -0.30 -6.68
N LEU A 32 1.45 -0.34 -5.34
CA LEU A 32 0.53 -1.18 -4.56
C LEU A 32 -0.94 -0.86 -4.87
N VAL A 33 -1.32 0.41 -4.94
CA VAL A 33 -2.69 0.84 -5.25
C VAL A 33 -3.09 0.38 -6.66
N LEU A 34 -2.23 0.58 -7.66
CA LEU A 34 -2.51 0.17 -9.03
C LEU A 34 -2.65 -1.35 -9.16
N VAL A 35 -1.75 -2.12 -8.53
CA VAL A 35 -1.83 -3.59 -8.52
C VAL A 35 -3.08 -4.05 -7.78
N TYR A 36 -3.44 -3.41 -6.67
CA TYR A 36 -4.65 -3.72 -5.92
C TYR A 36 -5.89 -3.53 -6.79
N TRP A 37 -6.03 -2.38 -7.46
CA TRP A 37 -7.16 -2.16 -8.35
C TRP A 37 -7.16 -3.12 -9.54
N TYR A 38 -6.00 -3.40 -10.14
CA TYR A 38 -5.89 -4.38 -11.21
C TYR A 38 -6.38 -5.79 -10.81
N VAL A 39 -6.02 -6.22 -9.59
CA VAL A 39 -6.33 -7.56 -9.10
C VAL A 39 -7.76 -7.68 -8.59
N TYR A 40 -8.26 -6.69 -7.84
CA TYR A 40 -9.52 -6.77 -7.10
C TYR A 40 -10.67 -5.95 -7.68
N HIS A 41 -10.41 -5.09 -8.67
CA HIS A 41 -11.41 -4.28 -9.37
C HIS A 41 -11.32 -4.53 -10.89
N PRO A 42 -11.82 -5.66 -11.41
CA PRO A 42 -11.68 -6.00 -12.83
C PRO A 42 -12.26 -4.92 -13.77
N GLU A 43 -13.29 -4.18 -13.35
CA GLU A 43 -13.88 -3.04 -14.05
C GLU A 43 -12.88 -1.91 -14.33
N PHE A 44 -11.82 -1.82 -13.52
CA PHE A 44 -10.75 -0.84 -13.66
C PHE A 44 -9.81 -1.15 -14.82
N ARG A 45 -9.66 -2.43 -15.21
CA ARG A 45 -8.61 -2.88 -16.14
C ARG A 45 -8.68 -2.19 -17.50
N LYS A 46 -9.90 -1.90 -17.99
CA LYS A 46 -10.14 -1.19 -19.25
C LYS A 46 -9.73 0.28 -19.24
N TYR A 47 -9.52 0.87 -18.06
CA TYR A 47 -9.16 2.28 -17.88
C TYR A 47 -7.68 2.51 -17.56
N LEU A 48 -6.83 1.48 -17.47
CA LEU A 48 -5.40 1.63 -17.16
C LEU A 48 -4.65 2.56 -18.12
N LYS A 49 -5.09 2.64 -19.38
CA LYS A 49 -4.48 3.47 -20.43
C LYS A 49 -5.35 4.67 -20.84
N LYS A 50 -6.46 4.91 -20.14
CA LYS A 50 -7.47 5.92 -20.51
C LYS A 50 -7.90 6.71 -19.28
N PHE A 51 -8.66 7.78 -19.50
CA PHE A 51 -9.33 8.49 -18.43
C PHE A 51 -10.26 7.53 -17.65
N ILE A 52 -10.26 7.63 -16.33
CA ILE A 52 -11.12 6.83 -15.44
C ILE A 52 -12.37 7.65 -15.14
N PRO A 53 -13.56 7.21 -15.56
CA PRO A 53 -14.82 7.88 -15.22
C PRO A 53 -15.04 7.95 -13.71
N TYR A 54 -15.63 9.04 -13.22
CA TYR A 54 -15.80 9.29 -11.79
C TYR A 54 -16.68 8.24 -11.09
N ASP A 55 -17.72 7.76 -11.77
CA ASP A 55 -18.62 6.69 -11.32
C ASP A 55 -17.89 5.35 -11.12
N VAL A 56 -16.86 5.09 -11.93
CA VAL A 56 -15.99 3.93 -11.76
C VAL A 56 -15.01 4.17 -10.60
N ALA A 57 -14.38 5.34 -10.56
CA ALA A 57 -13.43 5.70 -9.51
C ALA A 57 -14.07 5.62 -8.10
N LYS A 58 -15.34 6.00 -7.96
CA LYS A 58 -16.09 5.94 -6.69
C LYS A 58 -16.29 4.51 -6.16
N LYS A 59 -16.25 3.50 -7.03
CA LYS A 59 -16.39 2.08 -6.65
C LYS A 59 -15.07 1.44 -6.25
N LEU A 60 -13.94 2.08 -6.54
CA LEU A 60 -12.63 1.56 -6.20
C LEU A 60 -12.38 1.64 -4.70
N THR A 61 -11.61 0.69 -4.17
CA THR A 61 -11.13 0.79 -2.79
C THR A 61 -10.26 2.05 -2.66
N PRO A 62 -10.53 2.94 -1.68
CA PRO A 62 -9.77 4.18 -1.54
C PRO A 62 -8.26 3.92 -1.36
N PRO A 63 -7.38 4.71 -2.01
CA PRO A 63 -5.92 4.57 -1.84
C PRO A 63 -5.49 4.63 -0.37
N GLU A 64 -6.16 5.48 0.41
CA GLU A 64 -5.87 5.65 1.83
C GLU A 64 -6.14 4.38 2.65
N THR A 65 -7.21 3.65 2.33
CA THR A 65 -7.52 2.35 2.97
C THR A 65 -6.42 1.33 2.69
N ILE A 66 -5.94 1.28 1.44
CA ILE A 66 -4.86 0.38 1.02
C ILE A 66 -3.55 0.76 1.73
N ARG A 67 -3.25 2.06 1.82
CA ARG A 67 -2.06 2.59 2.50
C ARG A 67 -2.07 2.27 3.99
N ARG A 68 -3.18 2.50 4.69
CA ARG A 68 -3.33 2.17 6.13
C ARG A 68 -3.19 0.68 6.39
N ALA A 69 -3.78 -0.16 5.54
CA ALA A 69 -3.60 -1.60 5.62
C ALA A 69 -2.11 -1.98 5.51
N ARG A 70 -1.38 -1.41 4.55
CA ARG A 70 0.07 -1.63 4.42
C ARG A 70 0.84 -1.17 5.67
N GLN A 71 0.51 0.01 6.19
CA GLN A 71 1.15 0.54 7.40
C GLN A 71 0.91 -0.37 8.61
N TYR A 72 -0.31 -0.86 8.81
CA TYR A 72 -0.61 -1.81 9.88
C TYR A 72 0.23 -3.10 9.74
N ILE A 73 0.31 -3.66 8.54
CA ILE A 73 1.09 -4.88 8.29
C ILE A 73 2.60 -4.65 8.54
N GLN A 74 3.15 -3.55 8.05
CA GLN A 74 4.60 -3.29 8.14
C GLN A 74 5.02 -2.79 9.52
N ASN A 75 4.27 -1.85 10.10
CA ASN A 75 4.67 -1.17 11.33
C ASN A 75 4.14 -1.89 12.58
N THR A 76 2.92 -2.43 12.54
CA THR A 76 2.30 -3.09 13.71
C THR A 76 2.62 -4.58 13.74
N LEU A 77 2.52 -5.28 12.60
CA LEU A 77 2.79 -6.72 12.55
C LEU A 77 4.26 -7.06 12.24
N GLY A 78 5.07 -6.09 11.81
CA GLY A 78 6.48 -6.30 11.46
C GLY A 78 6.70 -7.15 10.20
N ARG A 79 5.69 -7.28 9.33
CA ARG A 79 5.74 -8.16 8.16
C ARG A 79 6.03 -7.40 6.87
N TYR A 80 6.67 -8.08 5.91
CA TYR A 80 6.96 -7.58 4.57
C TYR A 80 7.67 -6.21 4.56
N PRO A 81 8.83 -6.07 5.22
CA PRO A 81 9.58 -4.82 5.23
C PRO A 81 9.96 -4.40 3.79
N PRO A 82 10.20 -3.10 3.56
CA PRO A 82 10.70 -2.62 2.28
C PRO A 82 11.98 -3.36 1.91
N THR A 83 12.06 -3.86 0.67
CA THR A 83 13.23 -4.61 0.19
C THR A 83 14.37 -3.70 -0.26
N ASN A 84 14.09 -2.44 -0.59
CA ASN A 84 15.10 -1.48 -1.00
C ASN A 84 15.69 -0.74 0.23
N THR A 85 16.99 -0.90 0.44
CA THR A 85 17.75 -0.31 1.56
C THR A 85 17.75 1.22 1.55
N GLU A 86 17.66 1.87 0.38
CA GLU A 86 17.54 3.33 0.29
C GLU A 86 16.20 3.85 0.81
N VAL A 87 15.12 3.10 0.53
CA VAL A 87 13.78 3.42 1.03
C VAL A 87 13.75 3.31 2.56
N VAL A 88 14.41 2.29 3.12
CA VAL A 88 14.56 2.13 4.57
C VAL A 88 15.38 3.27 5.17
N LYS A 89 16.54 3.62 4.58
CA LYS A 89 17.39 4.73 5.03
C LYS A 89 16.66 6.06 5.02
N ARG A 90 15.91 6.36 3.95
CA ARG A 90 15.12 7.60 3.82
C ARG A 90 14.02 7.69 4.87
N ARG A 91 13.35 6.58 5.19
CA ARG A 91 12.33 6.53 6.26
C ARG A 91 12.96 6.76 7.63
N ARG A 92 14.09 6.11 7.94
CA ARG A 92 14.83 6.33 9.19
C ARG A 92 15.29 7.77 9.38
N LYS A 93 15.80 8.40 8.32
CA LYS A 93 16.24 9.80 8.37
C LYS A 93 15.08 10.74 8.72
N LYS A 94 13.91 10.57 8.08
CA LYS A 94 12.72 11.34 8.41
C LYS A 94 12.24 11.10 9.84
N GLU A 95 12.24 9.85 10.31
CA GLU A 95 11.86 9.55 11.70
C GLU A 95 12.79 10.23 12.71
N GLN A 96 14.10 10.32 12.43
CA GLN A 96 15.07 11.05 13.24
C GLN A 96 14.80 12.57 13.23
N GLU A 97 14.65 13.18 12.05
CA GLU A 97 14.31 14.60 11.90
C GLU A 97 13.03 14.96 12.67
N TYR A 98 12.00 14.11 12.59
CA TYR A 98 10.78 14.28 13.37
C TYR A 98 11.04 14.19 14.88
N ARG A 99 11.80 13.20 15.37
CA ARG A 99 12.11 13.10 16.81
C ARG A 99 12.83 14.33 17.34
N GLU A 100 13.79 14.87 16.59
CA GLU A 100 14.56 16.06 16.97
C GLU A 100 13.66 17.31 17.09
N ILE A 101 12.79 17.54 16.10
CA ILE A 101 11.86 18.68 16.11
C ILE A 101 10.88 18.59 17.28
N PHE A 102 10.33 17.39 17.53
CA PHE A 102 9.34 17.19 18.59
C PHE A 102 9.95 17.15 19.99
N SER A 103 11.22 16.73 20.15
CA SER A 103 11.91 16.83 21.44
C SER A 103 12.31 18.27 21.79
N GLN A 104 12.62 19.11 20.79
CA GLN A 104 12.95 20.52 21.02
C GLN A 104 11.75 21.40 21.40
N LYS A 105 10.53 21.03 20.98
CA LYS A 105 9.29 21.76 21.31
C LYS A 105 8.67 21.38 22.67
N ALA A 106 9.27 20.43 23.39
CA ALA A 106 8.81 19.98 24.70
C ALA A 106 9.55 20.66 25.87
N LEU A 107 10.39 21.67 25.58
CA LEU A 107 11.05 22.59 26.52
C LEU A 107 10.48 24.00 26.33
#